data_AF-A0A0D1XXX3-F1
#
_entry.id   AF-A0A0D1XXX3-F1
#
_cell.length_a   1.000
_cell.length_b   1.000
_cell.length_c   1.000
_cell.angle_alpha   90.00
_cell.angle_beta   90.00
_cell.angle_gamma   90.00
#
_symmetry.space_group_name_H-M   'P 1'
#
loop_
_entity.id
_entity.type
_entity.pdbx_description
1 polymer ?
#
loop_
_entity_poly.entity_id
_entity_poly.type
_entity_poly.pdbx_seq_one_letter_code
_entity_poly.pdbx_strand_id
1 'polypeptide(L)'
;MSSRFYFGEDSDPDASDNDTPLPFPKPLDREAFLAPDFDPTAFLSTLSNRFQTLEDLQTELRELSQALNKELIDLVNENYQDFLTLGSTLSGGEDKIEEIRLGLLGFQRDVKGVRDQVEQRREDILALLKQKKALAKEASLGRGLLEIAERLDELENNLRISKPKTDQQNGKTASIQRSRDAEWSETWEEDTLDDSDDEFDHDDDNGVSPRLRQRTDDLLIIKHLIHIHNPQHPFILAQDPRLRKIQESLVSSLETTIKREPDIKVKQRLLQLRSSIEG
;
A
#
# COMPACT_ATOMS: atom_id res chain seq x y z
N MET A 1 6.36 -90.36 16.74
CA MET A 1 6.65 -91.66 17.37
C MET A 1 7.36 -92.53 16.34
N SER A 2 8.41 -93.20 16.81
CA SER A 2 9.41 -93.95 16.05
C SER A 2 8.82 -95.11 15.23
N SER A 3 9.36 -95.37 14.03
CA SER A 3 9.65 -96.76 13.64
C SER A 3 10.70 -96.80 12.52
N ARG A 4 11.84 -97.36 12.88
CA ARG A 4 12.96 -97.76 12.04
C ARG A 4 12.62 -99.14 11.47
N PHE A 5 12.33 -99.23 10.18
CA PHE A 5 12.32 -100.52 9.48
C PHE A 5 13.65 -100.72 8.76
N TYR A 6 14.42 -101.70 9.25
CA TYR A 6 15.56 -102.29 8.57
C TYR A 6 15.04 -103.39 7.64
N PHE A 7 15.31 -103.27 6.35
CA PHE A 7 15.42 -104.42 5.45
C PHE A 7 16.84 -104.38 4.90
N GLY A 8 17.65 -105.35 5.33
CA GLY A 8 18.86 -105.69 4.61
C GLY A 8 18.50 -106.74 3.56
N GLU A 9 18.95 -106.52 2.35
CA GLU A 9 19.11 -107.59 1.37
C GLU A 9 20.34 -107.24 0.52
N ASP A 10 21.35 -108.08 0.66
CA ASP A 10 22.60 -108.06 -0.07
C ASP A 10 22.35 -108.33 -1.56
N SER A 11 22.84 -107.47 -2.44
CA SER A 11 23.09 -107.79 -3.85
C SER A 11 24.19 -106.87 -4.39
N ASP A 12 25.15 -107.51 -5.05
CA ASP A 12 26.48 -107.02 -5.44
C ASP A 12 26.54 -105.68 -6.22
N PRO A 13 27.69 -104.99 -6.19
CA PRO A 13 27.87 -103.65 -6.75
C PRO A 13 28.39 -103.73 -8.20
N ASP A 14 27.55 -103.45 -9.19
CA ASP A 14 28.00 -102.90 -10.48
C ASP A 14 26.82 -102.51 -11.39
N ALA A 15 26.43 -101.24 -11.34
CA ALA A 15 25.94 -100.42 -12.47
C ALA A 15 25.42 -99.10 -11.90
N SER A 16 26.04 -97.99 -12.29
CA SER A 16 25.63 -96.64 -11.91
C SER A 16 24.29 -96.28 -12.56
N ASP A 17 23.18 -96.56 -11.89
CA ASP A 17 21.86 -96.04 -12.28
C ASP A 17 21.66 -94.65 -11.67
N ASN A 18 22.20 -93.64 -12.36
CA ASN A 18 21.94 -92.23 -12.11
C ASN A 18 20.54 -91.89 -12.68
N ASP A 19 19.48 -92.35 -12.02
CA ASP A 19 18.11 -91.89 -12.27
C ASP A 19 17.91 -90.51 -11.60
N THR A 20 18.64 -89.51 -12.08
CA THR A 20 18.29 -88.10 -11.86
C THR A 20 17.16 -87.73 -12.83
N PRO A 21 15.96 -87.32 -12.37
CA PRO A 21 14.87 -86.91 -13.25
C PRO A 21 15.36 -85.78 -14.16
N LEU A 22 15.27 -85.99 -15.47
CA LEU A 22 15.66 -84.98 -16.46
C LEU A 22 14.89 -83.68 -16.19
N PRO A 23 15.56 -82.52 -16.21
CA PRO A 23 14.90 -81.24 -15.95
C PRO A 23 13.90 -80.94 -17.07
N PHE A 24 12.64 -80.73 -16.71
CA PHE A 24 11.63 -80.24 -17.66
C PHE A 24 12.06 -78.87 -18.22
N PRO A 25 11.79 -78.60 -19.52
CA PRO A 25 12.04 -77.30 -20.09
C PRO A 25 11.24 -76.22 -19.34
N LYS A 26 11.91 -75.13 -18.95
CA LYS A 26 11.23 -73.95 -18.38
C LYS A 26 10.32 -73.33 -19.44
N PRO A 27 9.14 -72.81 -19.06
CA PRO A 27 8.24 -72.16 -20.00
C PRO A 27 8.91 -70.96 -20.70
N LEU A 28 8.46 -70.62 -21.90
CA LEU A 28 8.91 -69.43 -22.63
C LEU A 28 8.54 -68.13 -21.90
N ASP A 29 9.55 -67.33 -21.58
CA ASP A 29 9.37 -66.02 -20.94
C ASP A 29 8.88 -65.00 -21.97
N ARG A 30 7.78 -64.30 -21.63
CA ARG A 30 7.18 -63.25 -22.48
C ARG A 30 8.12 -62.07 -22.73
N GLU A 31 8.99 -61.78 -21.76
CA GLU A 31 9.93 -60.65 -21.79
C GLU A 31 10.93 -60.76 -22.95
N ALA A 32 11.27 -61.99 -23.36
CA ALA A 32 12.20 -62.21 -24.47
C ALA A 32 11.65 -61.72 -25.83
N PHE A 33 10.33 -61.55 -25.94
CA PHE A 33 9.65 -61.05 -27.14
C PHE A 33 9.43 -59.53 -27.16
N LEU A 34 9.81 -58.82 -26.09
CA LEU A 34 9.61 -57.36 -25.97
C LEU A 34 10.81 -56.55 -26.47
N ALA A 35 11.90 -57.21 -26.88
CA ALA A 35 13.09 -56.52 -27.37
C ALA A 35 12.80 -55.82 -28.72
N PRO A 36 13.19 -54.54 -28.89
CA PRO A 36 12.94 -53.78 -30.12
C PRO A 36 13.66 -54.34 -31.36
N ASP A 37 14.79 -55.03 -31.17
CA ASP A 37 15.58 -55.70 -32.22
C ASP A 37 15.45 -57.22 -32.13
N PHE A 38 14.23 -57.73 -31.92
CA PHE A 38 13.99 -59.18 -31.81
C PHE A 38 14.35 -59.91 -33.12
N ASP A 39 15.36 -60.77 -33.06
CA ASP A 39 15.70 -61.70 -34.14
C ASP A 39 15.27 -63.13 -33.75
N PRO A 40 14.29 -63.72 -34.47
CA PRO A 40 13.83 -65.08 -34.24
C PRO A 40 14.96 -66.12 -34.33
N THR A 41 15.94 -65.90 -35.20
CA THR A 41 17.02 -66.88 -35.43
C THR A 41 18.03 -66.87 -34.29
N ALA A 42 18.42 -65.68 -33.81
CA ALA A 42 19.19 -65.52 -32.59
C ALA A 42 18.46 -66.08 -31.37
N PHE A 43 17.16 -65.80 -31.22
CA PHE A 43 16.34 -66.31 -30.12
C PHE A 43 16.28 -67.85 -30.10
N LEU A 44 15.98 -68.49 -31.23
CA LEU A 44 15.95 -69.96 -31.34
C LEU A 44 17.34 -70.58 -31.09
N SER A 45 18.42 -69.91 -31.48
CA SER A 45 19.79 -70.39 -31.17
C SER A 45 20.11 -70.37 -29.67
N THR A 46 19.60 -69.38 -28.91
CA THR A 46 19.75 -69.35 -27.44
C THR A 46 18.93 -70.41 -26.72
N LEU A 47 17.84 -70.88 -27.36
CA LEU A 47 16.95 -71.94 -26.87
C LEU A 47 17.49 -73.36 -27.13
N SER A 48 18.52 -73.52 -27.96
CA SER A 48 19.10 -74.83 -28.32
C SER A 48 19.68 -75.65 -27.14
N ASN A 49 19.94 -75.00 -26.00
CA ASN A 49 20.38 -75.65 -24.75
C ASN A 49 19.23 -76.29 -23.96
N ARG A 50 17.99 -76.11 -24.40
CA ARG A 50 16.78 -76.70 -23.82
C ARG A 50 16.56 -78.02 -24.55
N PHE A 51 16.69 -79.16 -23.85
CA PHE A 51 16.48 -80.51 -24.40
C PHE A 51 15.00 -80.78 -24.75
N GLN A 52 14.40 -79.95 -25.60
CA GLN A 52 13.01 -79.98 -26.03
C GLN A 52 12.94 -80.37 -27.51
N THR A 53 11.89 -81.10 -27.91
CA THR A 53 11.68 -81.39 -29.33
C THR A 53 11.20 -80.14 -30.08
N LEU A 54 11.50 -80.05 -31.37
CA LEU A 54 11.04 -78.94 -32.20
C LEU A 54 9.51 -78.87 -32.27
N GLU A 55 8.83 -80.02 -32.20
CA GLU A 55 7.37 -80.11 -32.20
C GLU A 55 6.79 -79.51 -30.92
N ASP A 56 7.36 -79.84 -29.75
CA ASP A 56 6.92 -79.30 -28.46
C ASP A 56 7.12 -77.78 -28.37
N LEU A 57 8.22 -77.26 -28.93
CA LEU A 57 8.48 -75.82 -29.01
C LEU A 57 7.47 -75.12 -29.93
N GLN A 58 7.11 -75.77 -31.06
CA GLN A 58 6.10 -75.24 -31.97
C GLN A 58 4.72 -75.18 -31.31
N THR A 59 4.33 -76.22 -30.55
CA THR A 59 3.07 -76.22 -29.80
C THR A 59 3.06 -75.17 -28.70
N GLU A 60 4.16 -75.03 -27.94
CA GLU A 60 4.29 -74.03 -26.87
C GLU A 60 4.18 -72.59 -27.41
N LEU A 61 4.82 -72.28 -28.54
CA LEU A 61 4.69 -70.98 -29.21
C LEU A 61 3.27 -70.71 -29.72
N ARG A 62 2.59 -71.73 -30.27
CA ARG A 62 1.20 -71.60 -30.72
C ARG A 62 0.27 -71.34 -29.54
N GLU A 63 0.44 -72.05 -28.44
CA GLU A 63 -0.35 -71.86 -27.22
C GLU A 63 -0.11 -70.47 -26.61
N LEU A 64 1.14 -70.03 -26.53
CA LEU A 64 1.49 -68.68 -26.07
C LEU A 64 0.85 -67.60 -26.95
N SER A 65 0.88 -67.76 -28.28
CA SER A 65 0.24 -66.84 -29.22
C SER A 65 -1.28 -66.80 -29.04
N GLN A 66 -1.94 -67.95 -28.88
CA GLN A 66 -3.38 -68.00 -28.64
C GLN A 66 -3.76 -67.38 -27.29
N ALA A 67 -2.98 -67.65 -26.24
CA ALA A 67 -3.18 -67.05 -24.94
C ALA A 67 -3.03 -65.52 -24.98
N LEU A 68 -2.00 -65.00 -25.65
CA LEU A 68 -1.79 -63.57 -25.82
C LEU A 68 -2.90 -62.91 -26.65
N ASN A 69 -3.38 -63.56 -27.70
CA ASN A 69 -4.51 -63.04 -28.50
C ASN A 69 -5.79 -62.97 -27.66
N LYS A 70 -6.03 -63.96 -26.81
CA LYS A 70 -7.17 -63.94 -25.89
C LYS A 70 -7.02 -62.84 -24.84
N GLU A 71 -5.85 -62.72 -24.24
CA GLU A 71 -5.53 -61.66 -23.25
C GLU A 71 -5.64 -60.26 -23.86
N LEU A 72 -5.25 -60.07 -25.13
CA LEU A 72 -5.46 -58.81 -25.85
C LEU A 72 -6.95 -58.48 -25.96
N ILE A 73 -7.77 -59.45 -26.37
CA ILE A 73 -9.21 -59.26 -26.52
C ILE A 73 -9.85 -58.99 -25.15
N ASP A 74 -9.45 -59.73 -24.12
CA ASP A 74 -9.94 -59.54 -22.75
C ASP A 74 -9.55 -58.14 -22.23
N LEU A 75 -8.30 -57.71 -22.42
CA LEU A 75 -7.81 -56.38 -22.03
C LEU A 75 -8.52 -55.26 -22.80
N VAL A 76 -8.76 -55.44 -24.10
CA VAL A 76 -9.53 -54.49 -24.91
C VAL A 76 -10.97 -54.40 -24.40
N ASN A 77 -11.59 -55.53 -24.09
CA ASN A 77 -12.97 -55.58 -23.59
C ASN A 77 -13.09 -54.97 -22.18
N GLU A 78 -12.13 -55.24 -21.29
CA GLU A 78 -12.07 -54.69 -19.94
C GLU A 78 -11.92 -53.17 -19.97
N ASN A 79 -11.04 -52.65 -20.82
CA ASN A 79 -10.75 -51.21 -20.89
C ASN A 79 -11.61 -50.46 -21.94
N TYR A 80 -12.49 -51.14 -22.67
CA TYR A 80 -13.30 -50.52 -23.73
C TYR A 80 -14.13 -49.35 -23.21
N GLN A 81 -14.71 -49.51 -22.01
CA GLN A 81 -15.49 -48.47 -21.35
C GLN A 81 -14.64 -47.25 -20.97
N ASP A 82 -13.41 -47.48 -20.54
CA ASP A 82 -12.47 -46.40 -20.19
C ASP A 82 -12.04 -45.63 -21.43
N PHE A 83 -11.76 -46.30 -22.55
CA PHE A 83 -11.43 -45.64 -23.81
C PHE A 83 -12.61 -44.82 -24.38
N LEU A 84 -13.84 -45.32 -24.29
CA LEU A 84 -15.03 -44.55 -24.68
C LEU A 84 -15.25 -43.35 -23.77
N THR A 85 -15.04 -43.51 -22.46
CA THR A 85 -15.16 -42.43 -21.49
C THR A 85 -14.08 -41.37 -21.72
N LEU A 86 -12.84 -41.77 -21.99
CA LEU A 86 -11.74 -40.85 -22.30
C LEU A 86 -11.97 -40.11 -23.62
N GLY A 87 -12.45 -40.80 -24.66
CA GLY A 87 -12.82 -40.18 -25.93
C GLY A 87 -13.96 -39.17 -25.78
N SER A 88 -15.00 -39.50 -25.01
CA SER A 88 -16.13 -38.60 -24.77
C SER A 88 -15.77 -37.37 -23.92
N THR A 89 -14.89 -37.53 -22.93
CA THR A 89 -14.42 -36.42 -22.07
C THR A 89 -13.45 -35.51 -22.82
N LEU A 90 -12.59 -36.07 -23.68
CA LEU A 90 -11.70 -35.29 -24.53
C LEU A 90 -12.47 -34.52 -25.61
N SER A 91 -13.50 -35.14 -26.20
CA SER A 91 -14.35 -34.52 -27.23
C SER A 91 -15.16 -33.31 -26.73
N GLY A 92 -15.35 -33.13 -25.42
CA GLY A 92 -16.03 -31.97 -24.82
C GLY A 92 -15.12 -31.12 -23.92
N GLY A 93 -13.82 -31.46 -23.84
CA GLY A 93 -12.84 -30.71 -23.05
C GLY A 93 -12.48 -29.38 -23.70
N GLU A 94 -12.47 -29.33 -25.03
CA GLU A 94 -12.12 -28.12 -25.79
C GLU A 94 -13.15 -27.00 -25.56
N ASP A 95 -14.45 -27.30 -25.57
CA ASP A 95 -15.52 -26.33 -25.27
C ASP A 95 -15.39 -25.72 -23.87
N LYS A 96 -15.03 -26.53 -22.86
CA LYS A 96 -14.81 -26.04 -21.49
C LYS A 96 -13.57 -25.15 -21.39
N ILE A 97 -12.52 -25.48 -22.15
CA ILE A 97 -11.31 -24.65 -22.22
C ILE A 97 -11.63 -23.32 -22.91
N GLU A 98 -12.44 -23.33 -23.96
CA GLU A 98 -12.93 -22.10 -24.61
C GLU A 98 -13.79 -21.26 -23.68
N GLU A 99 -14.71 -21.86 -22.92
CA GLU A 99 -15.52 -21.17 -21.92
C GLU A 99 -14.64 -20.48 -20.85
N ILE A 100 -13.66 -21.20 -20.30
CA ILE A 100 -12.71 -20.65 -19.32
C ILE A 100 -11.90 -19.52 -19.95
N ARG A 101 -11.44 -19.68 -21.20
CA ARG A 101 -10.69 -18.65 -21.91
C ARG A 101 -11.53 -17.38 -22.11
N LEU A 102 -12.80 -17.52 -22.47
CA LEU A 102 -13.74 -16.40 -22.60
C LEU A 102 -13.99 -15.73 -21.24
N GLY A 103 -14.17 -16.51 -20.18
CA GLY A 103 -14.32 -16.01 -18.81
C GLY A 103 -13.09 -15.23 -18.34
N LEU A 104 -11.88 -15.73 -18.61
CA LEU A 104 -10.62 -15.07 -18.29
C LEU A 104 -10.43 -13.77 -19.08
N LEU A 105 -10.83 -13.74 -20.36
CA LEU A 105 -10.81 -12.51 -21.16
C LEU A 105 -11.79 -11.47 -20.64
N GLY A 106 -12.98 -11.89 -20.22
CA GLY A 106 -13.96 -11.04 -19.56
C GLY A 106 -13.41 -10.44 -18.27
N PHE A 107 -12.87 -11.29 -17.39
CA PHE A 107 -12.24 -10.86 -16.15
C PHE A 107 -11.07 -9.91 -16.38
N GLN A 108 -10.21 -10.18 -17.38
CA GLN A 108 -9.10 -9.29 -17.73
C GLN A 108 -9.62 -7.91 -18.17
N ARG A 109 -10.72 -7.85 -18.92
CA ARG A 109 -11.34 -6.60 -19.33
C ARG A 109 -11.90 -5.83 -18.14
N ASP A 110 -12.58 -6.53 -17.24
CA ASP A 110 -13.21 -5.91 -16.07
C ASP A 110 -12.15 -5.36 -15.11
N VAL A 111 -11.06 -6.11 -14.86
CA VAL A 111 -9.92 -5.63 -14.07
C VAL A 111 -9.26 -4.41 -14.69
N LYS A 112 -9.09 -4.38 -16.02
CA LYS A 112 -8.59 -3.18 -16.71
C LYS A 112 -9.54 -2.00 -16.52
N GLY A 113 -10.85 -2.21 -16.67
CA GLY A 113 -11.85 -1.17 -16.44
C GLY A 113 -11.81 -0.60 -15.02
N VAL A 114 -11.70 -1.46 -14.00
CA VAL A 114 -11.56 -1.03 -12.60
C VAL A 114 -10.27 -0.24 -12.41
N ARG A 115 -9.14 -0.73 -12.93
CA ARG A 115 -7.86 -0.02 -12.84
C ARG A 115 -7.93 1.36 -13.48
N ASP A 116 -8.53 1.47 -14.66
CA ASP A 116 -8.62 2.74 -15.37
C ASP A 116 -9.55 3.73 -14.62
N GLN A 117 -10.64 3.25 -13.99
CA GLN A 117 -11.47 4.07 -13.12
C GLN A 117 -10.73 4.55 -11.85
N VAL A 118 -9.93 3.68 -11.23
CA VAL A 118 -9.11 4.05 -10.07
C VAL A 118 -8.08 5.10 -10.45
N GLU A 119 -7.45 4.96 -11.62
CA GLU A 119 -6.49 5.93 -12.14
C GLU A 119 -7.14 7.29 -12.39
N GLN A 120 -8.32 7.32 -13.03
CA GLN A 120 -9.07 8.56 -13.23
C GLN A 120 -9.41 9.23 -11.89
N ARG A 121 -9.91 8.48 -10.91
CA ARG A 121 -10.21 9.04 -9.58
C ARG A 121 -8.96 9.54 -8.87
N ARG A 122 -7.82 8.88 -9.05
CA ARG A 122 -6.53 9.34 -8.51
C ARG A 122 -6.16 10.70 -9.08
N GLU A 123 -6.29 10.88 -10.39
CA GLU A 123 -6.02 12.15 -11.06
C GLU A 123 -6.96 13.26 -10.59
N ASP A 124 -8.26 12.97 -10.47
CA ASP A 124 -9.26 13.90 -9.96
C ASP A 124 -8.94 14.35 -8.52
N ILE A 125 -8.59 13.41 -7.64
CA ILE A 125 -8.19 13.70 -6.26
C ILE A 125 -6.93 14.57 -6.23
N LEU A 126 -5.93 14.27 -7.07
CA LEU A 126 -4.72 15.07 -7.15
C LEU A 126 -5.00 16.50 -7.63
N ALA A 127 -5.92 16.69 -8.58
CA ALA A 127 -6.36 18.00 -9.02
C ALA A 127 -7.09 18.75 -7.90
N LEU A 128 -8.03 18.09 -7.21
CA LEU A 128 -8.76 18.66 -6.08
C LEU A 128 -7.84 19.02 -4.91
N LEU A 129 -6.83 18.21 -4.61
CA LEU A 129 -5.86 18.51 -3.57
C LEU A 129 -4.99 19.72 -3.93
N LYS A 130 -4.62 19.89 -5.20
CA LYS A 130 -3.92 21.11 -5.66
C LYS A 130 -4.80 22.34 -5.48
N GLN A 131 -6.07 22.25 -5.85
CA GLN A 131 -7.05 23.34 -5.64
C GLN A 131 -7.24 23.64 -4.15
N LYS A 132 -7.41 22.61 -3.30
CA LYS A 132 -7.50 22.77 -1.84
C LYS A 132 -6.28 23.47 -1.27
N LYS A 133 -5.07 23.09 -1.70
CA LYS A 133 -3.83 23.76 -1.27
C LYS A 133 -3.75 25.22 -1.71
N ALA A 134 -4.19 25.54 -2.93
CA ALA A 134 -4.24 26.92 -3.41
C ALA A 134 -5.22 27.76 -2.59
N LEU A 135 -6.45 27.26 -2.40
CA LEU A 135 -7.46 27.90 -1.57
C LEU A 135 -7.02 28.05 -0.10
N ALA A 136 -6.30 27.08 0.45
CA ALA A 136 -5.76 27.18 1.81
C ALA A 136 -4.73 28.31 1.94
N LYS A 137 -3.90 28.51 0.92
CA LYS A 137 -2.96 29.65 0.87
C LYS A 137 -3.70 30.98 0.73
N GLU A 138 -4.71 31.06 -0.13
CA GLU A 138 -5.53 32.27 -0.26
C GLU A 138 -6.29 32.57 1.04
N ALA A 139 -6.81 31.55 1.72
CA ALA A 139 -7.48 31.69 3.01
C ALA A 139 -6.51 32.10 4.13
N SER A 140 -5.29 31.56 4.17
CA SER A 140 -4.29 31.99 5.15
C SER A 140 -3.82 33.42 4.92
N LEU A 141 -3.66 33.83 3.65
CA LEU A 141 -3.42 35.23 3.29
C LEU A 141 -4.59 36.12 3.73
N GLY A 142 -5.83 35.73 3.44
CA GLY A 142 -7.02 36.47 3.86
C GLY A 142 -7.13 36.62 5.37
N ARG A 143 -6.84 35.55 6.15
CA ARG A 143 -6.81 35.59 7.61
C ARG A 143 -5.72 36.52 8.14
N GLY A 144 -4.51 36.45 7.60
CA GLY A 144 -3.43 37.34 8.00
C GLY A 144 -3.71 38.81 7.68
N LEU A 145 -4.32 39.10 6.53
CA LEU A 145 -4.75 40.46 6.18
C LEU A 145 -5.85 40.97 7.11
N LEU A 146 -6.77 40.10 7.53
CA LEU A 146 -7.83 40.44 8.50
C LEU A 146 -7.25 40.69 9.89
N GLU A 147 -6.29 39.88 10.34
CA GLU A 147 -5.56 40.10 11.59
C GLU A 147 -4.82 41.44 11.59
N ILE A 148 -4.14 41.79 10.48
CA ILE A 148 -3.50 43.10 10.32
C ILE A 148 -4.54 44.22 10.44
N ALA A 149 -5.71 44.06 9.82
CA ALA A 149 -6.79 45.05 9.85
C ALA A 149 -7.36 45.26 11.26
N GLU A 150 -7.63 44.17 11.98
CA GLU A 150 -8.15 44.20 13.35
C GLU A 150 -7.15 44.84 14.31
N ARG A 151 -5.89 44.40 14.29
CA ARG A 151 -4.83 45.00 15.13
C ARG A 151 -4.61 46.48 14.80
N LEU A 152 -4.72 46.87 13.52
CA LEU A 152 -4.62 48.26 13.11
C LEU A 152 -5.81 49.10 13.63
N ASP A 153 -7.03 48.57 13.58
CA ASP A 153 -8.24 49.21 14.11
C ASP A 153 -8.16 49.35 15.64
N GLU A 154 -7.73 48.31 16.34
CA GLU A 154 -7.50 48.34 17.79
C GLU A 154 -6.47 49.39 18.18
N LEU A 155 -5.36 49.46 17.45
CA LEU A 155 -4.32 50.45 17.71
C LEU A 155 -4.78 51.88 17.39
N GLU A 156 -5.55 52.10 16.33
CA GLU A 156 -6.17 53.39 16.00
C GLU A 156 -7.15 53.84 17.10
N ASN A 157 -8.01 52.92 17.57
CA ASN A 157 -8.94 53.15 18.67
C ASN A 157 -8.19 53.49 19.98
N ASN A 158 -7.13 52.74 20.28
CA ASN A 158 -6.31 52.91 21.48
C ASN A 158 -5.51 54.22 21.45
N LEU A 159 -5.09 54.68 20.27
CA LEU A 159 -4.44 55.98 20.05
C LEU A 159 -5.44 57.14 19.98
N ARG A 160 -6.75 56.87 20.07
CA ARG A 160 -7.83 57.87 19.94
C ARG A 160 -7.68 58.75 18.70
N ILE A 161 -7.11 58.20 17.63
CA ILE A 161 -7.16 58.81 16.30
C ILE A 161 -8.56 58.50 15.79
N SER A 162 -9.58 59.10 16.39
CA SER A 162 -10.95 58.83 15.99
C SER A 162 -11.12 59.33 14.56
N LYS A 163 -11.43 58.39 13.65
CA LYS A 163 -12.24 58.69 12.47
C LYS A 163 -13.37 59.64 12.87
N PRO A 164 -13.65 60.71 12.10
CA PRO A 164 -14.85 61.50 12.35
C PRO A 164 -16.03 60.53 12.35
N LYS A 165 -16.77 60.51 13.46
CA LYS A 165 -17.95 59.65 13.63
C LYS A 165 -18.90 59.89 12.45
N THR A 166 -19.00 58.94 11.55
CA THR A 166 -20.22 58.77 10.76
C THR A 166 -21.23 58.11 11.68
N ASP A 167 -22.14 58.93 12.20
CA ASP A 167 -23.44 58.49 12.70
C ASP A 167 -24.11 57.59 11.66
N GLN A 168 -24.49 56.39 12.09
CA GLN A 168 -25.64 55.62 11.62
C GLN A 168 -25.82 54.46 12.62
N GLN A 169 -26.62 54.67 13.66
CA GLN A 169 -28.04 54.34 13.70
C GLN A 169 -28.36 52.86 13.36
N ASN A 170 -28.68 52.14 14.43
CA ASN A 170 -29.92 51.37 14.55
C ASN A 170 -30.08 50.16 13.61
N GLY A 171 -29.50 49.03 14.00
CA GLY A 171 -29.79 47.71 13.41
C GLY A 171 -29.95 46.66 14.50
N LYS A 172 -31.20 46.34 14.83
CA LYS A 172 -31.65 45.26 15.73
C LYS A 172 -30.79 43.99 15.62
N THR A 173 -30.12 43.60 16.70
CA THR A 173 -29.56 42.25 16.83
C THR A 173 -30.68 41.28 17.17
N ALA A 174 -31.28 40.69 16.14
CA ALA A 174 -32.13 39.53 16.30
C ALA A 174 -31.28 38.36 16.83
N SER A 175 -31.70 37.81 17.96
CA SER A 175 -31.19 36.57 18.54
C SER A 175 -31.44 35.41 17.59
N ILE A 176 -30.43 35.03 16.79
CA ILE A 176 -30.43 33.79 16.02
C ILE A 176 -29.83 32.70 16.91
N GLN A 177 -30.73 31.94 17.53
CA GLN A 177 -30.45 30.67 18.18
C GLN A 177 -30.03 29.67 17.08
N ARG A 178 -28.72 29.49 16.90
CA ARG A 178 -28.16 28.42 16.05
C ARG A 178 -27.86 27.22 16.95
N SER A 179 -28.74 26.23 16.90
CA SER A 179 -28.46 24.86 17.31
C SER A 179 -27.18 24.38 16.62
N ARG A 180 -26.17 24.02 17.40
CA ARG A 180 -24.93 23.39 16.94
C ARG A 180 -25.04 21.89 17.17
N ASP A 181 -25.64 21.21 16.21
CA ASP A 181 -25.34 19.81 15.93
C ASP A 181 -24.43 19.80 14.70
N ALA A 182 -23.12 19.79 14.95
CA ALA A 182 -22.09 19.53 13.95
C ALA A 182 -20.85 19.01 14.66
N GLU A 183 -20.97 17.77 15.10
CA GLU A 183 -19.88 16.85 15.38
C GLU A 183 -18.98 16.75 14.14
N TRP A 184 -17.81 17.39 14.20
CA TRP A 184 -16.64 17.06 13.39
C TRP A 184 -15.41 17.12 14.29
N SER A 185 -15.17 15.96 14.90
CA SER A 185 -13.88 15.53 15.43
C SER A 185 -12.92 15.32 14.25
N GLU A 186 -11.79 16.03 14.26
CA GLU A 186 -10.53 15.69 13.57
C GLU A 186 -9.49 16.67 14.16
N THR A 187 -8.94 16.33 15.34
CA THR A 187 -7.61 15.74 15.46
C THR A 187 -6.56 16.52 14.64
N TRP A 188 -6.13 17.64 15.22
CA TRP A 188 -4.81 18.20 15.01
C TRP A 188 -4.25 18.47 16.40
N GLU A 189 -3.81 17.39 17.06
CA GLU A 189 -2.86 17.52 18.16
C GLU A 189 -1.52 17.89 17.52
N GLU A 190 -1.30 19.19 17.36
CA GLU A 190 0.05 19.73 17.19
C GLU A 190 0.55 20.11 18.58
N ASP A 191 1.17 19.10 19.19
CA ASP A 191 1.93 19.17 20.43
C ASP A 191 3.06 20.20 20.29
N THR A 192 2.83 21.39 20.82
CA THR A 192 3.88 22.34 21.23
C THR A 192 3.39 23.15 22.43
N LEU A 193 3.07 22.45 23.52
CA LEU A 193 3.07 23.08 24.85
C LEU A 193 4.48 22.90 25.43
N ASP A 194 5.39 23.76 24.95
CA ASP A 194 6.58 24.12 25.70
C ASP A 194 6.11 25.01 26.86
N ASP A 195 5.75 24.38 27.96
CA ASP A 195 5.48 25.02 29.24
C ASP A 195 6.82 25.42 29.87
N SER A 196 7.49 26.37 29.23
CA SER A 196 8.55 27.16 29.87
C SER A 196 7.84 28.28 30.63
N ASP A 197 7.41 27.93 31.85
CA ASP A 197 7.08 28.87 32.91
C ASP A 197 8.36 29.59 33.35
N ASP A 198 8.91 30.41 32.44
CA ASP A 198 9.83 31.47 32.80
C ASP A 198 8.96 32.62 33.32
N GLU A 199 8.74 32.57 34.63
CA GLU A 199 8.34 33.69 35.46
C GLU A 199 9.30 34.86 35.19
N PHE A 200 9.01 35.65 34.16
CA PHE A 200 9.71 36.90 33.90
C PHE A 200 9.35 37.85 35.04
N ASP A 201 10.23 37.86 36.03
CA ASP A 201 10.31 38.87 37.08
C ASP A 201 10.41 40.23 36.38
N HIS A 202 9.26 40.89 36.22
CA HIS A 202 9.18 42.23 35.68
C HIS A 202 9.72 43.15 36.79
N ASP A 203 11.03 43.41 36.73
CA ASP A 203 11.66 44.56 37.37
C ASP A 203 10.83 45.81 37.05
N ASP A 204 10.00 46.21 38.01
CA ASP A 204 9.08 47.34 37.95
C ASP A 204 9.86 48.65 38.20
N ASP A 205 10.96 48.83 37.46
CA ASP A 205 11.78 50.05 37.41
C ASP A 205 11.95 50.51 35.95
N ASN A 206 10.81 50.74 35.29
CA ASN A 206 10.76 51.30 33.95
C ASN A 206 9.86 52.54 33.96
N GLY A 207 10.47 53.73 34.11
CA GLY A 207 9.80 55.03 33.99
C GLY A 207 9.16 55.35 32.62
N VAL A 208 8.95 54.34 31.75
CA VAL A 208 8.20 54.47 30.49
C VAL A 208 6.77 54.00 30.74
N SER A 209 5.77 54.81 30.39
CA SER A 209 4.37 54.42 30.59
C SER A 209 4.07 53.07 29.89
N PRO A 210 3.52 52.06 30.59
CA PRO A 210 3.35 50.70 30.04
C PRO A 210 2.45 50.68 28.81
N ARG A 211 1.47 51.59 28.75
CA ARG A 211 0.58 51.77 27.60
C ARG A 211 1.29 52.26 26.34
N LEU A 212 2.32 53.09 26.48
CA LEU A 212 3.08 53.57 25.33
C LEU A 212 3.95 52.46 24.76
N ARG A 213 4.56 51.66 25.65
CA ARG A 213 5.35 50.49 25.28
C ARG A 213 4.49 49.42 24.59
N GLN A 214 3.32 49.10 25.14
CA GLN A 214 2.37 48.20 24.49
C GLN A 214 2.01 48.67 23.07
N ARG A 215 1.75 49.97 22.88
CA ARG A 215 1.45 50.54 21.56
C ARG A 215 2.65 50.51 20.60
N THR A 216 3.89 50.68 21.10
CA THR A 216 5.08 50.54 20.26
C THR A 216 5.25 49.09 19.81
N ASP A 217 5.02 48.16 20.73
CA ASP A 217 5.17 46.72 20.48
C ASP A 217 4.10 46.22 19.51
N ASP A 218 2.84 46.65 19.67
CA ASP A 218 1.74 46.36 18.74
C ASP A 218 2.02 46.86 17.31
N LEU A 219 2.62 48.05 17.17
CA LEU A 219 3.02 48.60 15.86
C LEU A 219 4.15 47.77 15.24
N LEU A 220 5.14 47.34 16.02
CA LEU A 220 6.22 46.48 15.56
C LEU A 220 5.69 45.11 15.12
N ILE A 221 4.73 44.54 15.85
CA ILE A 221 4.05 43.30 15.46
C ILE A 221 3.30 43.50 14.14
N ILE A 222 2.56 44.60 13.96
CA ILE A 222 1.90 44.92 12.69
C ILE A 222 2.91 45.06 11.54
N LYS A 223 4.04 45.77 11.76
CA LYS A 223 5.13 45.85 10.77
C LYS A 223 5.70 44.48 10.42
N HIS A 224 5.87 43.61 11.42
CA HIS A 224 6.36 42.25 11.22
C HIS A 224 5.36 41.39 10.42
N LEU A 225 4.07 41.47 10.76
CA LEU A 225 3.00 40.79 10.02
C LEU A 225 2.91 41.30 8.56
N ILE A 226 3.10 42.60 8.33
CA ILE A 226 3.19 43.20 6.99
C ILE A 226 4.46 42.76 6.23
N HIS A 227 5.53 42.38 6.92
CA HIS A 227 6.71 41.82 6.26
C HIS A 227 6.52 40.34 5.92
N ILE A 228 5.87 39.58 6.80
CA ILE A 228 5.54 38.16 6.58
C ILE A 228 4.53 38.00 5.44
N HIS A 229 3.49 38.84 5.42
CA HIS A 229 2.50 38.87 4.36
C HIS A 229 2.96 39.81 3.25
N ASN A 230 3.07 39.34 2.00
CA ASN A 230 3.61 40.08 0.86
C ASN A 230 3.37 41.62 0.93
N PRO A 231 4.41 42.44 1.14
CA PRO A 231 4.27 43.88 1.38
C PRO A 231 3.73 44.67 0.17
N GLN A 232 3.69 44.06 -1.02
CA GLN A 232 3.09 44.65 -2.23
C GLN A 232 1.61 44.32 -2.39
N HIS A 233 0.98 43.66 -1.41
CA HIS A 233 -0.44 43.34 -1.50
C HIS A 233 -1.29 44.63 -1.55
N PRO A 234 -2.26 44.78 -2.48
CA PRO A 234 -3.03 46.02 -2.67
C PRO A 234 -3.71 46.55 -1.41
N PHE A 235 -4.11 45.64 -0.51
CA PHE A 235 -4.69 46.00 0.78
C PHE A 235 -3.70 46.75 1.67
N ILE A 236 -2.43 46.29 1.75
CA ILE A 236 -1.40 46.90 2.60
C ILE A 236 -1.10 48.31 2.11
N LEU A 237 -0.94 48.48 0.79
CA LEU A 237 -0.76 49.79 0.16
C LEU A 237 -1.93 50.75 0.44
N ALA A 238 -3.15 50.24 0.54
CA ALA A 238 -4.31 51.05 0.92
C ALA A 238 -4.32 51.43 2.42
N GLN A 239 -3.66 50.65 3.28
CA GLN A 239 -3.53 50.94 4.73
C GLN A 239 -2.30 51.81 5.07
N ASP A 240 -1.32 51.97 4.18
CA ASP A 240 -0.17 52.86 4.34
C ASP A 240 -0.48 54.28 4.87
N PRO A 241 -1.52 55.01 4.40
CA PRO A 241 -1.84 56.33 4.94
C PRO A 241 -2.32 56.27 6.40
N ARG A 242 -2.92 55.17 6.85
CA ARG A 242 -3.34 54.98 8.24
C ARG A 242 -2.15 54.64 9.12
N LEU A 243 -1.28 53.76 8.67
CA LEU A 243 -0.02 53.42 9.34
C LEU A 243 0.85 54.66 9.58
N ARG A 244 0.98 55.54 8.57
CA ARG A 244 1.71 56.81 8.72
C ARG A 244 1.11 57.72 9.79
N LYS A 245 -0.21 57.92 9.79
CA LYS A 245 -0.89 58.73 10.83
C LYS A 245 -0.67 58.17 12.24
N ILE A 246 -0.74 56.85 12.37
CA ILE A 246 -0.46 56.14 13.62
C ILE A 246 0.99 56.38 14.06
N GLN A 247 1.96 56.20 13.15
CA GLN A 247 3.38 56.44 13.42
C GLN A 247 3.63 57.89 13.86
N GLU A 248 3.09 58.86 13.14
CA GLU A 248 3.19 60.29 13.48
C GLU A 248 2.59 60.60 14.87
N SER A 249 1.44 60.00 15.20
CA SER A 249 0.80 60.15 16.51
C SER A 249 1.62 59.50 17.65
N LEU A 250 2.27 58.38 17.37
CA LEU A 250 3.08 57.64 18.34
C LEU A 250 4.42 58.34 18.56
N VAL A 251 5.06 58.82 17.49
CA VAL A 251 6.29 59.63 17.57
C VAL A 251 6.03 60.94 18.29
N SER A 252 4.94 61.64 18.00
CA SER A 252 4.58 62.85 18.75
C SER A 252 4.25 62.55 20.21
N SER A 253 3.58 61.44 20.52
CA SER A 253 3.40 60.98 21.90
C SER A 253 4.74 60.70 22.58
N LEU A 254 5.66 59.98 21.91
CA LEU A 254 7.02 59.70 22.41
C LEU A 254 7.81 60.98 22.66
N GLU A 255 7.78 61.94 21.74
CA GLU A 255 8.42 63.25 21.90
C GLU A 255 7.87 64.03 23.09
N THR A 256 6.55 64.02 23.30
CA THR A 256 5.97 64.69 24.47
C THR A 256 6.38 64.01 25.78
N THR A 257 6.54 62.67 25.80
CA THR A 257 7.05 61.95 26.96
C THR A 257 8.54 62.21 27.20
N ILE A 258 9.37 62.22 26.15
CA ILE A 258 10.81 62.53 26.24
C ILE A 258 11.04 63.95 26.79
N LYS A 259 10.21 64.92 26.39
CA LYS A 259 10.29 66.31 26.87
C LYS A 259 9.88 66.46 28.35
N ARG A 260 9.00 65.60 28.84
CA ARG A 260 8.50 65.64 30.23
C ARG A 260 9.40 64.87 31.20
N GLU A 261 10.06 63.84 30.72
CA GLU A 261 10.91 62.99 31.56
C GLU A 261 12.21 63.73 31.95
N PRO A 262 12.64 63.71 33.21
CA PRO A 262 13.93 64.27 33.61
C PRO A 262 15.06 63.22 33.57
N ASP A 263 14.75 61.92 33.72
CA ASP A 263 15.77 60.87 33.83
C ASP A 263 16.43 60.53 32.49
N ILE A 264 17.76 60.43 32.51
CA ILE A 264 18.62 60.21 31.34
C ILE A 264 18.49 58.77 30.85
N LYS A 265 18.35 57.79 31.77
CA LYS A 265 18.21 56.37 31.41
C LYS A 265 16.90 56.11 30.67
N VAL A 266 15.81 56.68 31.17
CA VAL A 266 14.48 56.58 30.56
C VAL A 266 14.46 57.31 29.21
N LYS A 267 15.09 58.48 29.09
CA LYS A 267 15.27 59.17 27.80
C LYS A 267 16.01 58.32 26.77
N GLN A 268 17.09 57.66 27.16
CA GLN A 268 17.85 56.82 26.25
C GLN A 268 17.02 55.64 25.74
N ARG A 269 16.19 55.02 26.60
CA ARG A 269 15.26 53.94 26.21
C ARG A 269 14.13 54.44 25.29
N LEU A 270 13.57 55.63 25.56
CA LEU A 270 12.56 56.24 24.69
C LEU A 270 13.14 56.62 23.31
N LEU A 271 14.41 57.03 23.26
CA LEU A 271 15.12 57.28 22.00
C LEU A 271 15.38 55.98 21.21
N GLN A 272 15.69 54.87 21.91
CA GLN A 272 15.79 53.55 21.29
C GLN A 272 14.45 53.12 20.69
N LEU A 273 13.35 53.23 21.43
CA LEU A 273 12.00 52.92 20.92
C LEU A 273 11.63 53.79 19.71
N ARG A 274 11.97 55.09 19.72
CA ARG A 274 11.79 55.97 18.56
C ARG A 274 12.57 55.47 17.35
N SER A 275 13.83 55.09 17.52
CA SER A 275 14.66 54.57 16.43
C SER A 275 14.09 53.27 15.83
N SER A 276 13.48 52.42 16.65
CA SER A 276 12.81 51.18 16.19
C SER A 276 11.50 51.44 15.42
N ILE A 277 10.84 52.57 15.66
CA ILE A 277 9.62 52.95 14.92
C ILE A 277 9.96 53.65 13.60
N GLU A 278 11.05 54.41 13.55
CA GLU A 278 11.51 55.13 12.35
C GLU A 278 12.28 54.26 11.35
N GLY A 279 12.87 53.14 11.82
CA GLY A 279 13.47 52.08 10.98
C GLY A 279 12.45 51.15 10.35
#